data_AF-A0A7Y3SZ89-F1
#
_entry.id   AF-A0A7Y3SZ89-F1
#
_cell.length_a   1.000
_cell.length_b   1.000
_cell.length_c   1.000
_cell.angle_alpha   90.00
_cell.angle_beta   90.00
_cell.angle_gamma   90.00
#
_symmetry.space_group_name_H-M   'P 1'
#
loop_
_entity.id
_entity.type
_entity.pdbx_description
1 polymer ?
#
loop_
_entity_poly.entity_id
_entity_poly.type
_entity_poly.pdbx_seq_one_letter_code
_entity_poly.pdbx_strand_id
1 'polypeptide(L)'
;MEFIGIMAFIIAISNIGLSDKFKRLKADVKKINTSIKGETKMSKILKSLEGKRCTLSITSKGPVDCEVISVDDEWMEVKQFLKKDQSKTMIIRIEKINDVVY
;
A
#
# COMPACT_ATOMS: atom_id res chain seq x y z
N MET A 1 51.21 13.60 21.83
CA MET A 1 50.18 14.47 21.21
C MET A 1 49.78 14.01 19.79
N GLU A 2 50.14 12.80 19.34
CA GLU A 2 49.93 12.38 17.94
C GLU A 2 48.78 11.37 17.76
N PHE A 3 48.44 10.59 18.80
CA PHE A 3 47.35 9.60 18.76
C PHE A 3 45.95 10.22 18.74
N ILE A 4 45.77 11.40 19.34
CA ILE A 4 44.47 12.08 19.42
C ILE A 4 44.02 12.54 18.02
N GLY A 5 44.95 12.98 17.18
CA GLY A 5 44.65 13.40 15.79
C GLY A 5 44.19 12.23 14.93
N ILE A 6 44.84 11.07 15.06
CA ILE A 6 44.48 9.85 14.31
C ILE A 6 43.10 9.33 14.74
N MET A 7 42.80 9.34 16.05
CA MET A 7 41.48 8.94 16.53
C MET A 7 40.35 9.87 16.08
N ALA A 8 40.58 11.19 16.08
CA ALA A 8 39.63 12.14 15.54
C ALA A 8 39.38 11.93 14.03
N PHE A 9 40.42 11.56 13.29
CA PHE A 9 40.34 11.29 11.85
C PHE A 9 39.52 10.03 11.54
N ILE A 10 39.70 8.95 12.32
CA ILE A 10 38.92 7.72 12.19
C ILE A 10 37.43 7.98 12.47
N ILE A 11 37.12 8.71 13.56
CA ILE A 11 35.73 9.06 13.93
C ILE A 11 35.06 9.92 12.85
N ALA A 12 35.79 10.84 12.23
CA ALA A 12 35.28 11.68 11.14
C ALA A 12 34.92 10.85 9.89
N ILE A 13 35.80 9.92 9.47
CA ILE A 13 35.56 9.05 8.31
C ILE A 13 34.38 8.10 8.56
N SER A 14 34.28 7.54 9.78
CA SER A 14 33.16 6.68 10.16
C SER A 14 31.82 7.41 10.13
N ASN A 15 31.77 8.68 10.54
CA ASN A 15 30.55 9.49 10.50
C ASN A 15 30.09 9.85 9.07
N ILE A 16 31.04 10.12 8.16
CA ILE A 16 30.72 10.43 6.75
C ILE A 16 30.10 9.19 6.07
N GLY A 17 30.69 8.01 6.26
CA GLY A 17 30.16 6.76 5.72
C GLY A 17 28.81 6.34 6.33
N LEU A 18 28.53 6.73 7.58
CA LEU A 18 27.25 6.50 8.25
C LEU A 18 26.16 7.43 7.71
N SER A 19 26.48 8.71 7.49
CA SER A 19 25.54 9.74 7.01
C SER A 19 24.89 9.35 5.67
N ASP A 20 25.68 8.82 4.74
CA ASP A 20 25.17 8.37 3.44
C ASP A 20 24.19 7.19 3.56
N LYS A 21 24.49 6.24 4.45
CA LYS A 21 23.62 5.09 4.75
C LYS A 21 22.33 5.54 5.46
N PHE A 22 22.42 6.44 6.42
CA PHE A 22 21.26 7.03 7.10
C PHE A 22 20.36 7.82 6.14
N LYS A 23 20.96 8.53 5.18
CA LYS A 23 20.23 9.32 4.18
C LYS A 23 19.45 8.42 3.21
N ARG A 24 20.05 7.31 2.77
CA ARG A 24 19.38 6.27 1.96
C ARG A 24 18.24 5.62 2.74
N LEU A 25 18.51 5.18 3.97
CA LEU A 25 17.50 4.57 4.84
C LEU A 25 16.30 5.50 5.09
N LYS A 26 16.55 6.79 5.34
CA LYS A 26 15.50 7.80 5.51
C LYS A 26 14.68 8.01 4.22
N ALA A 27 15.31 7.95 3.05
CA ALA A 27 14.63 8.03 1.77
C ALA A 27 13.74 6.80 1.52
N ASP A 28 14.23 5.60 1.82
CA ASP A 28 13.47 4.36 1.72
C ASP A 28 12.27 4.35 2.68
N VAL A 29 12.47 4.75 3.94
CA VAL A 29 11.38 4.88 4.93
C VAL A 29 10.35 5.91 4.48
N LYS A 30 10.77 7.05 3.91
CA LYS A 30 9.85 8.07 3.40
C LYS A 30 9.04 7.55 2.21
N LYS A 31 9.66 6.76 1.33
CA LYS A 31 9.00 6.14 0.17
C LYS A 31 7.96 5.12 0.63
N ILE A 32 8.33 4.23 1.56
CA ILE A 32 7.43 3.24 2.17
C ILE A 32 6.26 3.94 2.87
N ASN A 33 6.52 4.94 3.71
CA ASN A 33 5.46 5.66 4.43
C ASN A 33 4.51 6.41 3.48
N THR A 34 5.00 6.89 2.34
CA THR A 34 4.15 7.53 1.32
C THR A 34 3.25 6.52 0.62
N SER A 35 3.78 5.33 0.28
CA SER A 35 2.99 4.23 -0.28
C SER A 35 1.92 3.74 0.69
N ILE A 36 2.30 3.44 1.94
CA ILE A 36 1.36 3.00 3.00
C ILE A 36 0.27 4.05 3.20
N LYS A 37 0.63 5.34 3.26
CA LYS A 37 -0.36 6.42 3.42
C LYS A 37 -1.32 6.52 2.23
N GLY A 38 -0.89 6.16 1.03
CA GLY A 38 -1.75 6.01 -0.15
C GLY A 38 -2.69 4.82 -0.02
N GLU A 39 -2.18 3.66 0.40
CA GLU A 39 -2.97 2.45 0.66
C GLU A 39 -4.02 2.67 1.77
N THR A 40 -3.65 3.31 2.88
CA THR A 40 -4.58 3.62 3.97
C THR A 40 -5.68 4.58 3.54
N LYS A 41 -5.40 5.52 2.62
CA LYS A 41 -6.43 6.40 2.04
C LYS A 41 -7.41 5.62 1.19
N MET A 42 -6.93 4.70 0.36
CA MET A 42 -7.79 3.83 -0.44
C MET A 42 -8.65 2.91 0.43
N SER A 43 -8.08 2.26 1.46
CA SER A 43 -8.84 1.41 2.39
C SER A 43 -9.97 2.18 3.09
N LYS A 44 -9.72 3.43 3.53
CA LYS A 44 -10.77 4.28 4.10
C LYS A 44 -11.91 4.62 3.13
N ILE A 45 -11.59 4.89 1.86
CA ILE A 45 -12.61 5.17 0.84
C ILE A 45 -13.41 3.91 0.55
N LEU A 46 -12.75 2.76 0.42
CA LEU A 46 -13.38 1.46 0.17
C LEU A 46 -14.30 1.05 1.33
N LYS A 47 -13.91 1.29 2.59
CA LYS A 47 -14.81 1.10 3.75
C LYS A 47 -16.09 1.92 3.65
N SER A 48 -16.03 3.12 3.07
CA SER A 48 -17.24 3.93 2.83
C SER A 48 -18.14 3.41 1.71
N LEU A 49 -17.69 2.40 0.96
CA LEU A 49 -18.44 1.72 -0.09
C LEU A 49 -19.09 0.41 0.40
N GLU A 50 -18.85 -0.01 1.65
CA GLU A 50 -19.55 -1.15 2.26
C GLU A 50 -21.07 -1.00 2.15
N GLY A 51 -21.73 -2.07 1.69
CA GLY A 51 -23.17 -2.10 1.43
C GLY A 51 -23.61 -1.40 0.14
N LYS A 52 -22.69 -0.89 -0.69
CA LYS A 52 -23.00 -0.27 -1.99
C LYS A 52 -22.61 -1.17 -3.16
N ARG A 53 -23.32 -1.00 -4.27
CA ARG A 53 -22.97 -1.62 -5.56
C ARG A 53 -21.94 -0.77 -6.27
N CYS A 54 -20.89 -1.40 -6.76
CA CYS A 54 -19.82 -0.74 -7.48
C CYS A 54 -19.21 -1.69 -8.52
N THR A 55 -18.62 -1.12 -9.56
CA THR A 55 -17.90 -1.84 -10.60
C THR A 55 -16.41 -1.76 -10.30
N LEU A 56 -15.81 -2.90 -9.96
CA LEU A 56 -14.38 -3.02 -9.65
C LEU A 56 -13.58 -3.35 -10.89
N SER A 57 -12.55 -2.56 -11.21
CA SER A 57 -11.60 -2.88 -12.27
C SER A 57 -10.38 -3.59 -11.68
N ILE A 58 -10.28 -4.90 -11.93
CA ILE A 58 -9.18 -5.74 -11.43
C ILE A 58 -8.15 -5.91 -12.55
N THR A 59 -6.87 -5.64 -12.26
CA THR A 59 -5.76 -5.70 -13.24
C THR A 59 -5.70 -7.02 -14.02
N SER A 60 -6.15 -8.12 -13.43
CA SER A 60 -6.12 -9.45 -14.05
C SER A 60 -7.43 -9.91 -14.70
N LYS A 61 -8.56 -9.22 -14.47
CA LYS A 61 -9.90 -9.76 -14.79
C LYS A 61 -10.83 -8.78 -15.53
N GLY A 62 -10.50 -7.48 -15.56
CA GLY A 62 -11.36 -6.44 -16.13
C GLY A 62 -12.40 -5.90 -15.15
N PRO A 63 -13.36 -5.08 -15.62
CA PRO A 63 -14.41 -4.50 -14.81
C PRO A 63 -15.42 -5.55 -14.36
N VAL A 64 -15.79 -5.52 -13.09
CA VAL A 64 -16.69 -6.48 -12.46
C VAL A 64 -17.72 -5.77 -11.60
N ASP A 65 -19.00 -5.94 -11.94
CA ASP A 65 -20.11 -5.47 -11.13
C ASP A 65 -20.27 -6.31 -9.86
N CYS A 66 -20.06 -5.66 -8.72
CA CYS A 66 -20.11 -6.28 -7.41
C CYS A 66 -20.83 -5.41 -6.38
N GLU A 67 -21.27 -6.02 -5.28
CA GLU A 67 -21.67 -5.32 -4.06
C GLU A 67 -20.61 -5.51 -2.99
N VAL A 68 -20.17 -4.44 -2.35
CA VAL A 68 -19.19 -4.53 -1.26
C VAL A 68 -19.89 -5.05 -0.01
N ILE A 69 -19.43 -6.18 0.53
CA ILE A 69 -19.95 -6.71 1.79
C ILE A 69 -19.14 -6.15 2.96
N SER A 70 -17.81 -6.29 2.89
CA SER A 70 -16.90 -5.91 3.97
C SER A 70 -15.54 -5.52 3.41
N VAL A 71 -14.87 -4.56 4.02
CA VAL A 71 -13.55 -4.07 3.65
C VAL A 71 -12.63 -4.03 4.85
N ASP A 72 -11.51 -4.72 4.75
CA ASP A 72 -10.40 -4.70 5.69
C ASP A 72 -9.24 -3.83 5.16
N ASP A 73 -8.10 -3.81 5.85
CA ASP A 73 -6.92 -3.04 5.42
C ASP A 73 -6.24 -3.64 4.18
N GLU A 74 -6.30 -4.96 4.00
CA GLU A 74 -5.63 -5.67 2.89
C GLU A 74 -6.61 -6.36 1.93
N TRP A 75 -7.83 -6.66 2.40
CA TRP A 75 -8.79 -7.51 1.71
C TRP A 75 -10.15 -6.83 1.61
N MET A 76 -10.87 -7.15 0.55
CA MET A 76 -12.20 -6.64 0.26
C MET A 76 -13.09 -7.82 -0.11
N GLU A 77 -14.13 -8.06 0.68
CA GLU A 77 -15.15 -9.04 0.40
C GLU A 77 -16.26 -8.41 -0.43
N VAL A 78 -16.48 -8.98 -1.63
CA VAL A 78 -17.51 -8.51 -2.54
C VAL A 78 -18.37 -9.64 -3.07
N LYS A 79 -19.62 -9.30 -3.37
CA LYS A 79 -20.58 -10.18 -4.03
C LYS A 79 -20.68 -9.79 -5.50
N GLN A 80 -20.09 -10.61 -6.37
CA GLN A 80 -20.18 -10.43 -7.82
C GLN A 80 -21.53 -10.90 -8.34
N PHE A 81 -22.15 -10.10 -9.21
CA PHE A 81 -23.37 -10.48 -9.92
C PHE A 81 -23.01 -11.05 -11.30
N LEU A 82 -23.38 -12.31 -11.56
CA LEU A 82 -23.20 -12.95 -12.86
C LEU A 82 -24.49 -12.86 -13.70
N LYS A 83 -24.36 -12.97 -15.03
CA LYS A 83 -25.46 -12.85 -16.02
C LYS A 83 -26.60 -13.89 -15.91
N LYS A 84 -26.62 -14.76 -14.89
CA LYS A 84 -27.58 -15.87 -14.74
C LYS A 84 -28.21 -15.95 -13.34
N ASP A 85 -28.43 -14.80 -12.68
CA ASP A 85 -28.95 -14.71 -11.31
C ASP A 85 -28.06 -15.37 -10.24
N GLN A 86 -26.90 -15.88 -10.65
CA GLN A 86 -25.88 -16.40 -9.76
C GLN A 86 -25.09 -15.23 -9.19
N SER A 87 -25.03 -15.18 -7.88
CA SER A 87 -24.12 -14.29 -7.17
C SER A 87 -23.00 -15.11 -6.55
N LYS A 88 -21.76 -14.64 -6.71
CA LYS A 88 -20.59 -15.28 -6.13
C LYS A 88 -19.91 -14.31 -5.19
N THR A 89 -19.74 -14.71 -3.94
CA THR A 89 -18.88 -13.99 -3.00
C THR A 89 -17.43 -14.29 -3.33
N MET A 90 -16.61 -13.24 -3.44
CA MET A 90 -15.18 -13.35 -3.63
C MET A 90 -14.43 -12.35 -2.77
N ILE A 91 -13.23 -12.74 -2.37
CA ILE A 91 -12.32 -11.88 -1.63
C ILE A 91 -11.26 -11.37 -2.62
N ILE A 92 -11.08 -10.06 -2.66
CA ILE A 92 -10.16 -9.36 -3.56
C ILE A 92 -9.13 -8.64 -2.71
N ARG A 93 -7.85 -8.70 -3.09
CA ARG A 93 -6.82 -7.86 -2.47
C ARG A 93 -6.98 -6.42 -2.94
N ILE A 94 -6.94 -5.48 -2.01
CA ILE A 94 -7.05 -4.04 -2.33
C ILE A 94 -5.92 -3.61 -3.28
N GLU A 95 -4.71 -4.15 -3.13
CA GLU A 95 -3.57 -3.91 -4.03
C GLU A 95 -3.84 -4.31 -5.51
N LYS A 96 -4.75 -5.25 -5.75
CA LYS A 96 -5.10 -5.72 -7.10
C LYS A 96 -6.20 -4.89 -7.77
N ILE A 97 -6.81 -3.96 -7.03
CA ILE A 97 -7.85 -3.07 -7.51
C ILE A 97 -7.18 -1.88 -8.18
N ASN A 98 -7.48 -1.68 -9.47
CA ASN A 98 -6.91 -0.58 -10.23
C ASN A 98 -7.84 0.64 -10.21
N ASP A 99 -9.15 0.41 -10.31
CA ASP A 99 -10.17 1.46 -10.33
C ASP A 99 -11.48 0.95 -9.72
N VAL A 100 -12.27 1.86 -9.14
CA VAL A 100 -13.58 1.57 -8.53
C VAL A 100 -14.57 2.63 -8.98
N VAL A 101 -15.64 2.19 -9.64
CA VAL A 101 -16.75 3.04 -10.08
C VAL A 101 -17.96 2.73 -9.20
N TYR A 102 -18.55 3.73 -8.54
CA TYR A 102 -19.67 3.56 -7.61
C TYR A 102 -20.71 4.66 -7.76
#